data_AF-A0A1V3TUL4-F1
#
_entry.id   AF-A0A1V3TUL4-F1
#
_cell.length_a   1.000
_cell.length_b   1.000
_cell.length_c   1.000
_cell.angle_alpha   90.00
_cell.angle_beta   90.00
_cell.angle_gamma   90.00
#
_symmetry.space_group_name_H-M   'P 1'
#
loop_
_entity.id
_entity.type
_entity.pdbx_description
1 polymer ?
#
loop_
_entity_poly.entity_id
_entity_poly.type
_entity_poly.pdbx_seq_one_letter_code
_entity_poly.pdbx_strand_id
1 'polypeptide(L)' 'MKFEVYTDANLEWRWRLKADNGKTIADSGEGYESLPDCLHGIELVKATDAQTPIAF' A
#
# COMPACT_ATOMS: atom_id res chain seq x y z
N MET A 1 -13.09 -2.54 3.48
CA MET A 1 -11.69 -2.08 3.27
C MET A 1 -11.02 -2.99 2.24
N LYS A 2 -10.26 -2.43 1.29
CA LYS A 2 -9.55 -3.21 0.26
C LYS A 2 -8.28 -2.50 -0.22
N PHE A 3 -7.26 -3.28 -0.58
CA PHE A 3 -6.10 -2.79 -1.30
C PHE A 3 -6.40 -2.74 -2.80
N GLU A 4 -6.09 -1.62 -3.44
CA GLU A 4 -6.14 -1.43 -4.89
C GLU A 4 -4.71 -1.24 -5.40
N VAL A 5 -4.26 -2.15 -6.25
CA VAL A 5 -2.98 -2.03 -6.98
C VAL A 5 -3.26 -1.41 -8.34
N TYR A 6 -2.43 -0.47 -8.75
CA TYR A 6 -2.52 0.20 -10.04
C TYR A 6 -1.13 0.62 -10.53
N THR A 7 -1.01 0.93 -11.82
CA THR A 7 0.21 1.46 -12.41
C THR A 7 0.04 2.96 -12.65
N ASP A 8 1.03 3.77 -12.26
CA ASP A 8 1.04 5.22 -12.50
C ASP A 8 1.52 5.56 -13.93
N ALA A 9 1.45 6.83 -14.32
CA ALA A 9 1.91 7.33 -15.62
C ALA A 9 3.41 7.06 -15.87
N ASN A 10 4.19 6.91 -14.80
CA ASN A 10 5.61 6.54 -14.86
C ASN A 10 5.87 5.04 -15.02
N LEU A 11 4.84 4.22 -15.27
CA LEU A 11 4.92 2.75 -15.34
C LEU A 11 5.34 2.08 -14.02
N GLU A 12 5.23 2.80 -12.91
CA GLU A 12 5.48 2.29 -11.57
C GLU A 12 4.23 1.67 -10.96
N TRP A 13 4.37 0.52 -10.30
CA TRP A 13 3.33 -0.12 -9.52
C TRP A 13 3.13 0.61 -8.20
N ARG A 14 1.88 0.89 -7.86
CA ARG A 14 1.51 1.52 -6.59
C ARG A 14 0.31 0.81 -6.01
N TRP A 15 0.16 0.91 -4.70
CA TRP A 15 -1.01 0.40 -4.01
C TRP A 15 -1.63 1.47 -3.12
N ARG A 16 -2.94 1.37 -2.91
CA ARG A 16 -3.67 2.19 -1.96
C ARG A 16 -4.72 1.38 -1.22
N LEU A 17 -4.90 1.67 0.05
CA LEU A 17 -5.92 1.09 0.90
C LEU A 17 -7.13 2.02 0.94
N LYS A 18 -8.27 1.52 0.48
CA LYS A 18 -9.55 2.22 0.57
C LYS A 18 -10.39 1.69 1.73
N ALA A 19 -10.93 2.61 2.51
CA ALA A 19 -12.00 2.36 3.46
C ALA A 19 -13.31 2.03 2.73
N ASP A 20 -14.27 1.48 3.48
CA ASP A 20 -15.58 1.13 2.94
C ASP A 20 -16.33 2.35 2.37
N ASN A 21 -16.11 3.52 3.00
CA ASN A 21 -16.61 4.81 2.54
C ASN A 21 -15.91 5.36 1.28
N GLY A 22 -15.03 4.59 0.64
CA GLY A 22 -14.31 4.96 -0.58
C GLY A 22 -13.11 5.89 -0.39
N LYS A 23 -12.84 6.38 0.84
CA LYS A 23 -11.68 7.21 1.12
C LYS A 23 -10.41 6.38 1.16
N THR A 24 -9.33 6.91 0.59
CA THR A 24 -7.98 6.36 0.76
C THR A 24 -7.51 6.68 2.18
N ILE A 25 -7.02 5.66 2.89
CA ILE A 25 -6.52 5.79 4.27
C ILE A 25 -5.03 5.47 4.40
N ALA A 26 -4.47 4.75 3.42
CA ALA A 26 -3.04 4.49 3.30
C ALA A 26 -2.70 4.28 1.82
N ASP A 27 -1.46 4.54 1.46
CA ASP A 27 -0.89 4.30 0.14
C ASP A 27 0.57 3.90 0.27
N SER A 28 1.15 3.44 -0.83
CA SER A 28 2.54 2.98 -0.84
C SER A 28 3.56 4.08 -0.55
N GLY A 29 3.22 5.36 -0.73
CA GLY A 29 4.15 6.50 -0.67
C GLY A 29 5.15 6.55 -1.83
N GLU A 30 5.62 5.41 -2.30
CA GLU A 30 6.58 5.23 -3.39
C GLU A 30 6.04 4.33 -4.51
N GLY A 31 6.64 4.46 -5.69
CA GLY A 31 6.38 3.62 -6.85
C GLY A 31 7.35 2.44 -6.89
N TYR A 32 6.83 1.24 -7.16
CA TYR A 32 7.61 0.03 -7.30
C TYR A 32 7.84 -0.30 -8.78
N GLU A 33 9.05 -0.71 -9.14
CA GLU A 33 9.36 -1.12 -10.52
C GLU A 33 8.69 -2.46 -10.90
N SER A 34 8.40 -3.30 -9.90
CA SER A 34 7.90 -4.66 -10.10
C SER A 34 6.63 -4.94 -9.28
N LEU A 35 5.64 -5.57 -9.91
CA LEU A 35 4.42 -6.06 -9.25
C LEU A 35 4.68 -6.93 -8.00
N PRO A 36 5.61 -7.93 -8.01
CA PRO A 36 5.87 -8.72 -6.80
C PRO A 36 6.39 -7.88 -5.63
N ASP A 37 7.17 -6.84 -5.89
CA ASP A 37 7.69 -5.94 -4.86
C ASP A 37 6.56 -5.09 -4.25
N CYS A 38 5.66 -4.58 -5.12
CA CYS A 38 4.44 -3.89 -4.71
C CYS A 38 3.55 -4.76 -3.83
N LEU A 39 3.35 -6.03 -4.20
CA LEU A 39 2.58 -6.99 -3.40
C LEU A 39 3.28 -7.30 -2.08
N HIS A 40 4.61 -7.39 -2.07
CA HIS A 40 5.37 -7.59 -0.84
C HIS A 40 5.17 -6.43 0.15
N GLY A 41 5.18 -5.18 -0.33
CA GLY A 41 4.86 -4.01 0.48
C GLY A 41 3.47 -4.09 1.12
N ILE A 42 2.46 -4.56 0.38
CA ILE A 42 1.11 -4.79 0.94
C ILE A 42 1.14 -5.86 2.04
N GLU A 43 1.86 -6.97 1.83
CA GLU A 43 1.95 -8.02 2.83
C GLU A 43 2.64 -7.54 4.12
N LEU A 44 3.67 -6.70 4.01
CA LEU A 44 4.30 -6.06 5.18
C LEU A 44 3.30 -5.18 5.94
N VAL A 45 2.53 -4.36 5.23
CA VAL A 45 1.48 -3.51 5.84
C VAL A 45 0.38 -4.35 6.49
N LYS A 46 0.00 -5.48 5.89
CA LYS A 46 -0.95 -6.42 6.49
C LYS A 46 -0.38 -7.15 7.72
N ALA A 47 0.93 -7.32 7.78
CA ALA A 47 1.61 -7.96 8.91
C ALA A 47 1.81 -6.99 10.09
N THR A 48 1.71 -5.68 9.87
CA THR A 48 1.67 -4.67 10.93
C THR A 48 0.46 -4.91 11.84
N ASP A 49 0.68 -4.73 13.14
CA ASP A 49 -0.35 -4.89 14.18
C ASP A 49 -0.39 -3.64 15.07
N ALA A 50 -1.41 -3.55 15.94
CA ALA A 50 -1.54 -2.51 16.95
C ALA A 50 -0.30 -2.36 17.87
N GLN A 51 0.52 -3.40 18.01
CA GLN A 51 1.76 -3.35 18.79
C GLN A 51 2.98 -2.81 18.04
N THR A 52 2.90 -2.60 16.73
CA THR A 52 4.03 -2.09 15.95
C THR A 52 4.41 -0.68 16.45
N PRO A 53 5.65 -0.48 16.92
CA PRO A 53 6.05 0.77 17.56
C PRO A 53 6.04 1.95 16.57
N ILE A 54 5.56 3.10 17.04
CA ILE A 54 5.59 4.36 16.30
C ILE A 54 6.77 5.17 16.82
N ALA A 55 7.68 5.56 15.93
CA ALA A 55 8.77 6.48 16.22
C ALA A 55 8.34 7.92 15.90
N PHE A 56 8.75 8.87 16.75
CA PHE A 56 8.50 10.31 16.61
C PHE A 56 9.80 11.06 16.30
#